data_AF-A0A2N2KA96-F1
#
_entry.id   AF-A0A2N2KA96-F1
#
_cell.length_a   1.000
_cell.length_b   1.000
_cell.length_c   1.000
_cell.angle_alpha   90.00
_cell.angle_beta   90.00
_cell.angle_gamma   90.00
#
_symmetry.space_group_name_H-M   'P 1'
#
loop_
_entity.id
_entity.type
_entity.pdbx_description
1 polymer ?
#
loop_
_entity_poly.entity_id
_entity_poly.type
_entity_poly.pdbx_seq_one_letter_code
_entity_poly.pdbx_strand_id
1 'polypeptide(L)'
;MRDDRKNVLTGIIASRMCPLCGHHEIGFVTRDREFHALKPGMAVQIQGPSETDPFPSEEKPVGLGAVSPPENMEDRIPWAPSPVISRKGLRMKYAVRMRPDHAQEMSPEIYRFAYLEKLRNLIEKEIWVPLPVVLDRFFTAPHLASGNPQQIAEAMWRELSEVREPVRRVEEWLITGEPSVFAEELEGKDLSGEISGEHEEREDLLKELEELSLEDFLALL
;
A
#
# COMPACT_ATOMS: atom_id res chain seq x y z
N MET A 1 -24.31 -1.34 -47.56
CA MET A 1 -23.47 -1.44 -46.33
C MET A 1 -23.81 -0.24 -45.48
N ARG A 2 -24.34 -0.46 -44.26
CA ARG A 2 -24.73 0.62 -43.35
C ARG A 2 -23.48 1.10 -42.59
N ASP A 3 -23.33 2.41 -42.49
CA ASP A 3 -22.22 3.12 -41.85
C ASP A 3 -22.48 3.18 -40.34
N ASP A 4 -21.80 2.30 -39.58
CA ASP A 4 -21.94 2.15 -38.11
C ASP A 4 -21.03 3.11 -37.32
N ARG A 5 -20.54 4.20 -37.93
CA ARG A 5 -19.75 5.24 -37.23
C ARG A 5 -20.60 6.19 -36.38
N LYS A 6 -21.62 5.68 -35.69
CA LYS A 6 -22.45 6.46 -34.77
C LYS A 6 -21.94 6.31 -33.33
N ASN A 7 -21.41 7.43 -32.82
CA ASN A 7 -21.14 7.75 -31.42
C ASN A 7 -19.94 7.05 -30.76
N VAL A 8 -18.74 7.34 -31.28
CA VAL A 8 -17.53 7.20 -30.45
C VAL A 8 -17.52 8.35 -29.45
N LEU A 9 -17.61 8.02 -28.16
CA LEU A 9 -17.49 8.99 -27.08
C LEU A 9 -16.01 9.11 -26.69
N THR A 10 -15.43 10.28 -26.92
CA THR A 10 -14.05 10.60 -26.52
C THR A 10 -14.07 11.49 -25.29
N GLY A 11 -13.31 11.12 -24.29
CA GLY A 11 -13.23 11.85 -23.03
C GLY A 11 -12.02 11.44 -22.21
N ILE A 12 -11.84 12.12 -21.08
CA ILE A 12 -10.79 11.79 -20.10
C ILE A 12 -11.40 10.86 -19.05
N ILE A 13 -10.69 9.81 -18.68
CA ILE A 13 -11.10 8.93 -17.59
C ILE A 13 -11.04 9.72 -16.28
N ALA A 14 -12.14 9.75 -15.54
CA ALA A 14 -12.25 10.44 -14.27
C ALA A 14 -13.00 9.58 -13.25
N SER A 15 -12.84 9.90 -11.98
CA SER A 15 -13.65 9.32 -10.91
C SER A 15 -14.36 10.43 -10.12
N ARG A 16 -15.52 10.12 -9.57
CA ARG A 16 -16.29 11.05 -8.73
C ARG A 16 -17.13 10.29 -7.70
N MET A 17 -17.64 11.01 -6.71
CA MET A 17 -18.69 10.50 -5.82
C MET A 17 -20.05 10.62 -6.51
N CYS A 18 -20.82 9.53 -6.53
CA CYS A 18 -22.19 9.51 -7.06
C CYS A 18 -23.04 10.53 -6.29
N PRO A 19 -23.66 11.53 -6.95
CA PRO A 19 -24.46 12.53 -6.25
C PRO A 19 -25.77 11.96 -5.66
N LEU A 20 -26.17 10.75 -6.07
CA LEU A 20 -27.42 10.11 -5.62
C LEU A 20 -27.24 9.26 -4.37
N CYS A 21 -26.12 8.56 -4.24
CA CYS A 21 -25.94 7.57 -3.17
C CYS A 21 -24.53 7.52 -2.58
N GLY A 22 -23.62 8.39 -3.02
CA GLY A 22 -22.31 8.57 -2.38
C GLY A 22 -21.31 7.42 -2.56
N HIS A 23 -21.56 6.46 -3.44
CA HIS A 23 -20.52 5.49 -3.82
C HIS A 23 -19.55 6.11 -4.84
N HIS A 24 -18.36 5.53 -4.93
CA HIS A 24 -17.34 5.98 -5.88
C HIS A 24 -17.64 5.42 -7.28
N GLU A 25 -17.72 6.29 -8.27
CA GLU A 25 -17.99 5.95 -9.67
C GLU A 25 -16.80 6.30 -10.56
N ILE A 26 -16.45 5.39 -11.48
CA ILE A 26 -15.46 5.61 -12.54
C ILE A 26 -16.21 5.84 -13.86
N GLY A 27 -15.77 6.82 -14.64
CA GLY A 27 -16.42 7.21 -15.89
C GLY A 27 -15.45 7.94 -16.82
N PHE A 28 -15.97 8.45 -17.94
CA PHE A 28 -15.25 9.42 -18.75
C PHE A 28 -15.99 10.75 -18.79
N VAL A 29 -15.22 11.84 -18.84
CA VAL A 29 -15.72 13.20 -19.01
C VAL A 29 -15.49 13.61 -20.45
N THR A 30 -16.57 13.90 -21.18
CA THR A 30 -16.51 14.38 -22.57
C THR A 30 -15.99 15.82 -22.63
N ARG A 31 -15.70 16.31 -23.83
CA ARG A 31 -15.32 17.73 -24.05
C ARG A 31 -16.38 18.71 -23.54
N ASP A 32 -17.66 18.29 -23.57
CA ASP A 32 -18.80 19.06 -23.07
C ASP A 32 -18.95 19.00 -21.54
N ARG A 33 -17.96 18.40 -20.84
CA ARG A 33 -17.92 18.20 -19.39
C ARG A 33 -19.04 17.31 -18.84
N GLU A 34 -19.65 16.50 -19.69
CA GLU A 34 -20.62 15.49 -19.26
C GLU A 34 -19.88 14.24 -18.76
N PHE A 35 -20.29 13.75 -17.58
CA PHE A 35 -19.75 12.53 -17.00
C PHE A 35 -20.60 11.33 -17.38
N HIS A 36 -19.96 10.34 -18.01
CA HIS A 36 -20.58 9.06 -18.34
C HIS A 36 -19.96 7.96 -17.49
N ALA A 37 -20.74 7.43 -16.54
CA ALA A 37 -20.31 6.35 -15.66
C ALA A 37 -20.11 5.04 -16.43
N LEU A 38 -19.01 4.34 -16.17
CA LEU A 38 -18.77 2.98 -16.63
C LEU A 38 -19.46 2.01 -15.68
N LYS A 39 -20.30 1.12 -16.22
CA LYS A 39 -21.04 0.11 -15.46
C LYS A 39 -20.43 -1.27 -15.69
N PRO A 40 -20.49 -2.16 -14.68
CA PRO A 40 -20.11 -3.56 -14.86
C PRO A 40 -20.81 -4.17 -16.09
N GLY A 41 -20.04 -4.87 -16.93
CA GLY A 41 -20.54 -5.50 -18.16
C GLY A 41 -20.54 -4.59 -19.41
N MET A 42 -20.13 -3.32 -19.30
CA MET A 42 -19.96 -2.45 -20.48
C MET A 42 -18.69 -2.83 -21.26
N ALA A 43 -18.82 -2.97 -22.58
CA ALA A 43 -17.69 -3.10 -23.48
C ALA A 43 -17.04 -1.73 -23.72
N VAL A 44 -15.72 -1.67 -23.64
CA VAL A 44 -14.94 -0.43 -23.83
C VAL A 44 -13.86 -0.67 -24.90
N GLN A 45 -13.69 0.29 -25.80
CA GLN A 45 -12.61 0.28 -26.78
C GLN A 45 -11.60 1.37 -26.42
N ILE A 46 -10.38 0.97 -26.09
CA ILE A 46 -9.28 1.89 -25.82
C ILE A 46 -8.35 1.87 -27.03
N GLN A 47 -8.16 3.02 -27.67
CA GLN A 47 -7.15 3.18 -28.71
C GLN A 47 -5.82 3.46 -28.01
N GLY A 48 -4.81 2.62 -28.25
CA GLY A 48 -3.46 2.83 -27.73
C GLY A 48 -2.84 4.14 -28.23
N PRO A 49 -1.78 4.65 -27.58
CA PRO A 49 -1.16 5.90 -27.96
C PRO A 49 -0.68 5.84 -29.41
N SER A 50 -1.24 6.70 -30.27
CA SER A 50 -0.57 7.12 -31.50
C SER A 50 0.49 8.15 -31.06
N GLU A 51 1.74 7.97 -31.49
CA GLU A 51 2.88 8.86 -31.17
C GLU A 51 2.70 10.32 -31.66
N THR A 52 1.52 10.68 -32.18
CA THR A 52 1.29 11.90 -32.95
C THR A 52 0.17 12.81 -32.47
N ASP A 53 -0.53 12.52 -31.37
CA ASP A 53 -1.55 13.47 -30.86
C ASP A 53 -1.02 14.33 -29.70
N PRO A 54 -0.92 15.67 -29.88
CA PRO A 54 -0.58 16.58 -28.81
C PRO A 54 -1.73 16.61 -27.80
N PHE A 55 -1.48 16.15 -26.59
CA PHE A 55 -2.39 16.35 -25.46
C PHE A 55 -2.72 17.84 -25.34
N PRO A 56 -4.01 18.24 -25.35
CA PRO A 56 -4.36 19.63 -25.10
C PRO A 56 -3.94 19.99 -23.68
N SER A 57 -3.06 20.98 -23.60
CA SER A 57 -2.50 21.59 -22.40
C SER A 57 -3.55 21.84 -21.33
N GLU A 58 -3.17 21.54 -20.08
CA GLU A 58 -3.94 21.71 -18.86
C GLU A 58 -4.56 23.11 -18.73
N GLU A 59 -5.84 23.24 -19.06
CA GLU A 59 -6.66 24.27 -18.44
C GLU A 59 -7.07 23.77 -17.05
N LYS A 60 -6.34 24.25 -16.04
CA LYS A 60 -6.58 24.03 -14.61
C LYS A 60 -8.07 24.19 -14.26
N PRO A 61 -8.74 23.16 -13.71
CA PRO A 61 -9.96 23.37 -12.96
C PRO A 61 -9.59 24.06 -11.64
N VAL A 62 -10.06 25.29 -11.49
CA VAL A 62 -10.00 26.04 -10.24
C VAL A 62 -10.91 25.35 -9.21
N GLY A 63 -10.31 24.90 -8.10
CA GLY A 63 -10.95 24.78 -6.79
C GLY A 63 -11.74 23.50 -6.50
N LEU A 64 -11.07 22.52 -5.85
CA LEU A 64 -11.31 22.09 -4.46
C LEU A 64 -10.68 20.70 -4.26
N GLY A 65 -9.67 20.64 -3.37
CA GLY A 65 -9.02 19.40 -2.94
C GLY A 65 -7.90 18.95 -3.88
N ALA A 66 -6.67 19.36 -3.58
CA ALA A 66 -5.49 18.80 -4.21
C ALA A 66 -5.43 17.30 -3.91
N VAL A 67 -5.78 16.46 -4.88
CA VAL A 67 -5.31 15.08 -4.90
C VAL A 67 -3.89 15.18 -5.46
N SER A 68 -2.91 14.94 -4.59
CA SER A 68 -1.50 14.89 -4.96
C SER A 68 -1.31 14.00 -6.20
N PRO A 69 -0.38 14.35 -7.12
CA PRO A 69 -0.05 13.50 -8.26
C PRO A 69 0.35 12.09 -7.80
N PRO A 70 0.22 11.06 -8.66
CA PRO A 70 0.62 9.69 -8.33
C PRO A 70 2.06 9.71 -7.81
N GLU A 71 2.22 9.28 -6.56
CA GLU A 71 3.46 9.41 -5.82
C GLU A 71 4.48 8.42 -6.38
N ASN A 72 5.63 8.92 -6.85
CA ASN A 72 6.74 8.06 -7.25
C ASN A 72 7.15 7.19 -6.05
N MET A 73 6.94 5.87 -6.16
CA MET A 73 7.40 4.90 -5.15
C MET A 73 8.93 4.88 -5.00
N GLU A 74 9.66 5.44 -5.98
CA GLU A 74 11.12 5.44 -6.09
C GLU A 74 11.83 6.27 -5.00
N ASP A 75 11.11 7.19 -4.33
CA ASP A 75 11.70 8.04 -3.28
C ASP A 75 11.52 7.47 -1.85
N ARG A 76 10.94 6.27 -1.69
CA ARG A 76 10.70 5.69 -0.36
C ARG A 76 11.96 5.05 0.22
N ILE A 77 12.26 5.41 1.46
CA ILE A 77 13.41 4.90 2.21
C ILE A 77 12.97 3.85 3.24
N PRO A 78 13.81 2.82 3.51
CA PRO A 78 13.52 1.86 4.55
C PRO A 78 13.79 2.49 5.92
N TRP A 79 12.94 2.16 6.89
CA TRP A 79 13.10 2.54 8.29
C TRP A 79 12.76 1.35 9.18
N ALA A 80 13.55 1.13 10.23
CA ALA A 80 13.32 0.12 11.25
C ALA A 80 13.67 0.68 12.63
N PRO A 81 13.02 0.20 13.71
CA PRO A 81 13.43 0.56 15.07
C PRO A 81 14.87 0.12 15.33
N SER A 82 15.69 0.99 15.94
CA SER A 82 17.10 0.69 16.21
C SER A 82 17.34 -0.53 17.10
N PRO A 83 16.47 -0.92 18.07
CA PRO A 83 16.69 -2.13 18.86
C PRO A 83 16.60 -3.43 18.05
N VAL A 84 15.84 -3.40 16.94
CA VAL A 84 15.52 -4.61 16.16
C VAL A 84 16.28 -4.68 14.83
N ILE A 85 16.99 -3.61 14.45
CA ILE A 85 17.71 -3.53 13.17
C ILE A 85 18.79 -4.61 13.04
N SER A 86 19.38 -5.05 14.14
CA SER A 86 20.45 -6.06 14.12
C SER A 86 19.97 -7.47 13.73
N ARG A 87 18.66 -7.76 13.85
CA ARG A 87 18.13 -9.12 13.63
C ARG A 87 17.24 -9.18 12.42
N LYS A 88 17.60 -10.01 11.44
CA LYS A 88 16.85 -10.14 10.17
C LYS A 88 15.36 -10.40 10.37
N GLY A 89 14.99 -11.37 11.22
CA GLY A 89 13.57 -11.69 11.46
C GLY A 89 12.79 -10.49 12.03
N LEU A 90 13.39 -9.75 12.95
CA LEU A 90 12.75 -8.57 13.54
C LEU A 90 12.77 -7.38 12.57
N ARG A 91 13.83 -7.19 11.78
CA ARG A 91 13.80 -6.24 10.66
C ARG A 91 12.62 -6.53 9.73
N MET A 92 12.41 -7.78 9.34
CA MET A 92 11.31 -8.13 8.44
C MET A 92 9.94 -7.93 9.07
N LYS A 93 9.81 -8.12 10.39
CA LYS A 93 8.58 -7.82 11.14
C LYS A 93 8.31 -6.32 11.22
N TYR A 94 9.29 -5.54 11.66
CA TYR A 94 9.10 -4.14 12.07
C TYR A 94 9.45 -3.09 11.03
N ALA A 95 10.32 -3.39 10.06
CA ALA A 95 10.78 -2.40 9.10
C ALA A 95 9.65 -2.04 8.11
N VAL A 96 9.63 -0.76 7.72
CA VAL A 96 8.60 -0.16 6.86
C VAL A 96 9.26 0.74 5.81
N ARG A 97 8.56 0.98 4.69
CA ARG A 97 8.98 1.93 3.65
C ARG A 97 8.22 3.23 3.82
N MET A 98 8.94 4.35 3.84
CA MET A 98 8.36 5.67 4.10
C MET A 98 9.08 6.78 3.36
N ARG A 99 8.48 7.97 3.39
CA ARG A 99 9.10 9.15 2.79
C ARG A 99 10.30 9.63 3.59
N PRO A 100 11.31 10.22 2.93
CA PRO A 100 12.48 10.78 3.60
C PRO A 100 12.10 11.81 4.67
N ASP A 101 11.12 12.65 4.36
CA ASP A 101 10.63 13.72 5.24
C ASP A 101 10.11 13.21 6.60
N HIS A 102 9.65 11.95 6.65
CA HIS A 102 9.06 11.36 7.85
C HIS A 102 10.05 10.52 8.67
N ALA A 103 11.25 10.27 8.16
CA ALA A 103 12.21 9.40 8.83
C ALA A 103 13.02 10.09 9.95
N GLN A 104 13.15 11.43 9.90
CA GLN A 104 13.87 12.19 10.93
C GLN A 104 13.06 12.38 12.21
N GLU A 105 11.74 12.56 12.11
CA GLU A 105 10.84 12.76 13.25
C GLU A 105 9.78 11.65 13.26
N MET A 106 10.22 10.42 13.57
CA MET A 106 9.31 9.28 13.62
C MET A 106 8.27 9.45 14.72
N SER A 107 7.00 9.59 14.33
CA SER A 107 5.87 9.56 15.26
C SER A 107 5.17 8.19 15.26
N PRO A 108 4.49 7.83 16.36
CA PRO A 108 3.63 6.64 16.42
C PRO A 108 2.65 6.54 15.25
N GLU A 109 2.00 7.65 14.89
CA GLU A 109 0.99 7.72 13.84
C GLU A 109 1.60 7.50 12.45
N ILE A 110 2.78 8.08 12.21
CA ILE A 110 3.54 7.90 10.97
C ILE A 110 3.96 6.44 10.83
N TYR A 111 4.47 5.83 11.89
CA TYR A 111 4.86 4.42 11.87
C TYR A 111 3.66 3.52 11.56
N ARG A 112 2.55 3.73 12.26
CA ARG A 112 1.31 2.98 12.04
C ARG A 112 0.83 3.08 10.59
N PHE A 113 0.83 4.28 10.01
CA PHE A 113 0.47 4.48 8.61
C PHE A 113 1.43 3.72 7.67
N ALA A 114 2.74 3.83 7.89
CA ALA A 114 3.75 3.14 7.09
C ALA A 114 3.64 1.61 7.21
N TYR A 115 3.23 1.10 8.36
CA TYR A 115 2.99 -0.32 8.58
C TYR A 115 1.74 -0.83 7.85
N LEU A 116 0.65 -0.06 7.83
CA LEU A 116 -0.53 -0.40 7.03
C LEU A 116 -0.25 -0.36 5.53
N GLU A 117 0.54 0.62 5.07
CA GLU A 117 1.02 0.68 3.69
C GLU A 117 1.88 -0.53 3.33
N LYS A 118 2.76 -0.98 4.24
CA LYS A 118 3.52 -2.22 4.07
C LYS A 118 2.57 -3.41 3.89
N LEU A 119 1.58 -3.56 4.76
CA LEU A 119 0.61 -4.67 4.67
C LEU A 119 -0.17 -4.64 3.35
N ARG A 120 -0.64 -3.46 2.92
CA ARG A 120 -1.30 -3.28 1.62
C ARG A 120 -0.39 -3.74 0.48
N ASN A 121 0.86 -3.29 0.46
CA ASN A 121 1.80 -3.64 -0.59
C ASN A 121 2.11 -5.15 -0.62
N LEU A 122 2.17 -5.81 0.55
CA LEU A 122 2.35 -7.27 0.62
C LEU A 122 1.12 -8.00 0.06
N ILE A 123 -0.10 -7.52 0.35
CA ILE A 123 -1.34 -8.06 -0.23
C ILE A 123 -1.37 -7.87 -1.75
N GLU A 124 -0.97 -6.71 -2.25
CA GLU A 124 -0.90 -6.42 -3.70
C GLU A 124 0.10 -7.30 -4.44
N LYS A 125 1.22 -7.65 -3.79
CA LYS A 125 2.23 -8.56 -4.35
C LYS A 125 1.76 -10.00 -4.42
N GLU A 126 0.78 -10.39 -3.59
CA GLU A 126 0.30 -11.76 -3.55
C GLU A 126 -0.64 -12.05 -4.73
N ILE A 127 -0.06 -12.59 -5.81
CA ILE A 127 -0.76 -12.87 -7.06
C ILE A 127 -1.02 -14.36 -7.31
N TRP A 128 -0.30 -15.25 -6.61
CA TRP A 128 -0.30 -16.68 -6.92
C TRP A 128 -1.21 -17.46 -6.00
N VAL A 129 -1.17 -17.19 -4.70
CA VAL A 129 -2.01 -17.87 -3.72
C VAL A 129 -3.24 -17.01 -3.43
N PRO A 130 -4.47 -17.53 -3.56
CA PRO A 130 -5.65 -16.75 -3.21
C PRO A 130 -5.59 -16.29 -1.75
N LEU A 131 -5.67 -14.98 -1.53
CA LEU A 131 -5.56 -14.38 -0.20
C LEU A 131 -6.48 -15.02 0.87
N PRO A 132 -7.74 -15.42 0.60
CA PRO A 132 -8.54 -16.13 1.59
C PRO A 132 -7.86 -17.41 2.12
N VAL A 133 -7.12 -18.14 1.28
CA VAL A 133 -6.39 -19.35 1.67
C VAL A 133 -5.23 -19.02 2.59
N VAL A 134 -4.49 -17.93 2.29
CA VAL A 134 -3.41 -17.44 3.15
C VAL A 134 -3.97 -17.07 4.53
N LEU A 135 -5.02 -16.25 4.58
CA LEU A 135 -5.59 -15.80 5.85
C LEU A 135 -6.26 -16.93 6.65
N ASP A 136 -6.83 -17.94 6.00
CA ASP A 136 -7.34 -19.13 6.68
C ASP A 136 -6.22 -19.93 7.35
N ARG A 137 -5.08 -20.10 6.66
CA ARG A 137 -3.93 -20.84 7.18
C ARG A 137 -3.31 -20.18 8.42
N PHE A 138 -3.17 -18.85 8.42
CA PHE A 138 -2.50 -18.14 9.52
C PHE A 138 -3.44 -17.71 10.64
N PHE A 139 -4.70 -17.36 10.34
CA PHE A 139 -5.62 -16.75 11.31
C PHE A 139 -7.01 -17.40 11.36
N THR A 140 -7.28 -18.41 10.52
CA THR A 140 -8.64 -18.98 10.36
C THR A 140 -9.67 -17.89 10.03
N ALA A 141 -9.25 -16.89 9.24
CA ALA A 141 -10.03 -15.67 8.95
C ALA A 141 -10.12 -15.37 7.44
N PRO A 142 -10.59 -16.31 6.60
CA PRO A 142 -10.70 -16.11 5.15
C PRO A 142 -11.65 -14.97 4.78
N HIS A 143 -12.62 -14.63 5.64
CA HIS A 143 -13.60 -13.56 5.42
C HIS A 143 -12.98 -12.17 5.33
N LEU A 144 -11.76 -11.99 5.87
CA LEU A 144 -11.04 -10.71 5.83
C LEU A 144 -10.53 -10.37 4.42
N ALA A 145 -10.41 -11.35 3.53
CA ALA A 145 -9.91 -11.16 2.17
C ALA A 145 -10.94 -10.55 1.20
N SER A 146 -11.93 -9.81 1.71
CA SER A 146 -13.00 -9.20 0.93
C SER A 146 -12.69 -7.72 0.64
N GLY A 147 -12.62 -7.36 -0.64
CA GLY A 147 -12.48 -5.98 -1.10
C GLY A 147 -11.16 -5.73 -1.83
N ASN A 148 -10.76 -4.46 -1.87
CA ASN A 148 -9.45 -4.07 -2.40
C ASN A 148 -8.34 -4.23 -1.34
N PRO A 149 -7.05 -4.23 -1.72
CA PRO A 149 -5.94 -4.43 -0.79
C PRO A 149 -5.93 -3.48 0.42
N GLN A 150 -6.35 -2.23 0.23
CA GLN A 150 -6.48 -1.26 1.32
C GLN A 150 -7.55 -1.69 2.34
N GLN A 151 -8.74 -2.07 1.86
CA GLN A 151 -9.83 -2.54 2.71
C GLN A 151 -9.46 -3.82 3.46
N ILE A 152 -8.71 -4.70 2.81
CA ILE A 152 -8.24 -5.94 3.44
C ILE A 152 -7.21 -5.63 4.53
N ALA A 153 -6.21 -4.79 4.27
CA ALA A 153 -5.24 -4.35 5.28
C ALA A 153 -5.93 -3.71 6.50
N GLU A 154 -6.94 -2.86 6.26
CA GLU A 154 -7.75 -2.25 7.32
C GLU A 154 -8.62 -3.26 8.08
N ALA A 155 -9.16 -4.28 7.40
CA ALA A 155 -9.90 -5.37 8.04
C ALA A 155 -8.98 -6.20 8.94
N MET A 156 -7.81 -6.60 8.43
CA MET A 156 -6.78 -7.29 9.18
C MET A 156 -6.34 -6.49 10.41
N TRP A 157 -6.10 -5.19 10.27
CA TRP A 157 -5.78 -4.31 11.39
C TRP A 157 -6.88 -4.23 12.47
N ARG A 158 -8.14 -4.23 12.06
CA ARG A 158 -9.29 -4.13 12.98
C ARG A 158 -9.56 -5.44 13.71
N GLU A 159 -9.36 -6.58 13.07
CA GLU A 159 -9.79 -7.87 13.59
C GLU A 159 -8.64 -8.72 14.16
N LEU A 160 -7.41 -8.56 13.66
CA LEU A 160 -6.26 -9.39 14.06
C LEU A 160 -5.38 -8.64 15.08
N SER A 161 -5.29 -9.18 16.30
CA SER A 161 -4.39 -8.68 17.35
C SER A 161 -2.92 -8.80 16.96
N GLU A 162 -2.57 -9.87 16.26
CA GLU A 162 -1.24 -10.26 15.81
C GLU A 162 -0.68 -9.21 14.84
N VAL A 163 -1.53 -8.61 14.01
CA VAL A 163 -1.16 -7.52 13.11
C VAL A 163 -0.95 -6.21 13.86
N ARG A 164 -1.70 -5.97 14.95
CA ARG A 164 -1.60 -4.76 15.77
C ARG A 164 -0.42 -4.75 16.71
N GLU A 165 -0.04 -5.92 17.21
CA GLU A 165 0.94 -6.04 18.28
C GLU A 165 2.33 -5.48 17.92
N PRO A 166 2.87 -5.69 16.70
CA PRO A 166 4.12 -5.06 16.29
C PRO A 166 4.05 -3.54 16.34
N VAL A 167 2.94 -2.96 15.89
CA VAL A 167 2.73 -1.51 15.93
C VAL A 167 2.63 -1.03 17.37
N ARG A 168 1.84 -1.70 18.22
CA ARG A 168 1.71 -1.36 19.64
C ARG A 168 3.08 -1.28 20.33
N ARG A 169 3.96 -2.25 20.08
CA ARG A 169 5.33 -2.28 20.65
C ARG A 169 6.20 -1.13 20.14
N VAL A 170 6.16 -0.82 18.85
CA VAL A 170 6.93 0.31 18.30
C VAL A 170 6.39 1.65 18.78
N GLU A 171 5.07 1.82 18.86
CA GLU A 171 4.45 3.02 19.43
C GLU A 171 4.87 3.22 20.89
N GLU A 172 4.84 2.15 21.70
CA GLU A 172 5.30 2.17 23.10
C GLU A 172 6.79 2.52 23.20
N TRP A 173 7.63 1.96 22.34
CA TRP A 173 9.05 2.30 22.26
C TRP A 173 9.30 3.75 21.83
N LEU A 174 8.55 4.28 20.85
CA LEU A 174 8.67 5.67 20.41
C LEU A 174 8.26 6.65 21.51
N ILE A 175 7.30 6.28 22.37
CA ILE A 175 6.83 7.12 23.48
C ILE A 175 7.80 7.05 24.67
N THR A 176 8.27 5.86 25.03
CA THR A 176 9.07 5.63 26.25
C THR A 176 10.57 5.74 26.02
N GLY A 177 11.04 5.46 24.81
CA GLY A 177 12.45 5.31 24.44
C GLY A 177 13.09 4.01 24.93
N GLU A 178 12.35 3.14 25.63
CA GLU A 178 12.89 1.98 26.33
C GLU A 178 13.02 0.74 25.42
N PRO A 179 14.23 0.23 25.14
CA PRO A 179 14.39 -0.95 24.29
C PRO A 179 13.84 -2.25 24.90
N SER A 180 13.57 -2.25 26.21
CA SER A 180 13.01 -3.39 26.95
C SER A 180 11.63 -3.82 26.47
N VAL A 181 10.92 -2.96 25.72
CA VAL A 181 9.65 -3.30 25.04
C VAL A 181 9.82 -4.47 24.06
N PHE A 182 11.03 -4.70 23.55
CA PHE A 182 11.37 -5.82 22.66
C PHE A 182 12.02 -7.00 23.39
N ALA A 183 12.12 -6.99 24.73
CA ALA A 183 12.90 -7.99 25.48
C ALA A 183 12.50 -9.44 25.17
N GLU A 184 11.20 -9.74 25.08
CA GLU A 184 10.69 -11.09 24.76
C GLU A 184 11.19 -11.58 23.39
N GLU A 185 11.22 -10.70 22.39
CA GLU A 185 11.66 -11.03 21.03
C GLU A 185 13.18 -11.01 20.90
N LEU A 186 13.85 -10.23 21.75
CA LEU A 186 15.31 -10.22 21.86
C LEU A 186 15.82 -11.46 22.63
N GLU A 187 15.03 -12.09 23.49
CA GLU A 187 15.40 -13.30 24.23
C GLU A 187 15.07 -14.60 23.47
N GLY A 188 14.20 -14.54 22.44
CA GLY A 188 13.91 -15.66 21.55
C GLY A 188 15.17 -16.21 20.85
N LYS A 189 15.33 -17.54 20.87
CA LYS A 189 16.46 -18.25 20.24
C LYS A 189 16.24 -18.40 18.72
N ASP A 190 17.35 -18.23 18.00
CA ASP A 190 17.55 -18.29 16.53
C ASP A 190 17.03 -17.04 15.78
N LEU A 191 17.79 -16.37 14.91
CA LEU A 191 18.62 -16.89 13.82
C LEU A 191 19.84 -15.99 13.54
N SER A 192 20.94 -16.65 13.16
CA SER A 192 22.19 -16.10 12.62
C SER A 192 22.01 -14.94 11.64
N GLY A 193 22.67 -13.82 11.92
CA GLY A 193 22.88 -12.73 10.97
C GLY A 193 23.96 -11.82 11.51
N GLU A 194 25.12 -11.82 10.85
CA GLU A 194 26.27 -11.00 11.18
C GLU A 194 25.95 -9.50 11.06
N ILE A 195 26.66 -8.72 11.87
CA ILE A 195 26.61 -7.27 11.95
C ILE A 195 27.38 -6.71 10.74
N SER A 196 26.69 -6.16 9.74
CA SER A 196 27.28 -5.40 8.62
C SER A 196 27.08 -3.89 8.83
N GLY A 197 27.85 -3.03 8.14
CA GLY A 197 27.90 -1.60 8.43
C GLY A 197 26.66 -0.80 8.00
N GLU A 198 26.42 0.34 8.66
CA GLU A 198 25.20 1.19 8.55
C GLU A 198 24.72 1.52 7.11
N HIS A 199 25.62 1.58 6.13
CA HIS A 199 25.26 1.90 4.74
C HIS A 199 24.94 0.66 3.89
N GLU A 200 25.57 -0.48 4.17
CA GLU A 200 25.24 -1.77 3.57
C GLU A 200 23.90 -2.28 4.15
N GLU A 201 23.67 -2.06 5.45
CA GLU A 201 22.42 -2.39 6.14
C GLU A 201 21.17 -1.74 5.51
N ARG A 202 21.29 -0.52 4.98
CA ARG A 202 20.15 0.21 4.42
C ARG A 202 19.75 -0.29 3.03
N GLU A 203 20.72 -0.56 2.15
CA GLU A 203 20.45 -1.13 0.83
C GLU A 203 19.99 -2.58 0.96
N ASP A 204 20.62 -3.35 1.86
CA ASP A 204 20.21 -4.71 2.19
C ASP A 204 18.78 -4.73 2.75
N LEU A 205 18.43 -3.82 3.67
CA LEU A 205 17.08 -3.73 4.23
C LEU A 205 16.02 -3.39 3.16
N LEU A 206 16.34 -2.49 2.23
CA LEU A 206 15.41 -2.16 1.16
C LEU A 206 15.12 -3.38 0.28
N LYS A 207 16.17 -4.11 -0.10
CA LYS A 207 16.06 -5.33 -0.89
C LYS A 207 15.31 -6.42 -0.14
N GLU A 208 15.62 -6.63 1.15
CA GLU A 208 14.92 -7.57 2.01
C GLU A 208 13.41 -7.25 2.07
N LEU A 209 13.02 -5.97 2.19
CA LEU A 209 11.62 -5.54 2.15
C LEU A 209 10.96 -5.67 0.76
N GLU A 210 11.75 -5.62 -0.30
CA GLU A 210 11.26 -5.83 -1.67
C GLU A 210 10.99 -7.30 -1.97
N GLU A 211 11.84 -8.19 -1.48
CA GLU A 211 11.72 -9.64 -1.63
C GLU A 211 10.70 -10.26 -0.65
N LEU A 212 10.35 -9.57 0.43
CA LEU A 212 9.40 -10.05 1.44
C LEU A 212 8.03 -10.38 0.82
N SER A 213 7.60 -11.62 0.98
CA SER A 213 6.26 -12.09 0.62
C SER A 213 5.26 -11.88 1.76
N LEU A 214 3.97 -11.91 1.44
CA LEU A 214 2.93 -11.82 2.46
C LEU A 214 3.00 -13.00 3.44
N GLU A 215 3.15 -14.23 2.96
CA GLU A 215 3.21 -15.41 3.82
C GLU A 215 4.41 -15.37 4.77
N ASP A 216 5.59 -14.98 4.28
CA ASP A 216 6.79 -14.85 5.10
C ASP A 216 6.60 -13.80 6.18
N PHE A 217 5.96 -12.68 5.85
CA PHE A 217 5.63 -11.65 6.82
C PHE A 217 4.64 -12.15 7.87
N LEU A 218 3.57 -12.82 7.48
CA LEU A 218 2.56 -13.34 8.41
C LEU A 218 3.12 -14.43 9.33
N ALA A 219 4.12 -15.20 8.88
CA ALA A 219 4.82 -16.17 9.72
C ALA A 219 5.68 -15.55 10.82
N LEU A 220 5.96 -14.24 10.75
CA LEU A 220 6.75 -13.50 11.75
C LEU A 220 5.88 -12.83 12.84
N LEU A 221 4.56 -12.76 12.64
CA LEU A 221 3.64 -12.09 13.56
C LEU A 221 3.45 -12.90 14.85
#